data_AF-A0AAV4ACE8-F1
#
_entry.id   AF-A0AAV4ACE8-F1
#
_cell.length_a   1.000
_cell.length_b   1.000
_cell.length_c   1.000
_cell.angle_alpha   90.00
_cell.angle_beta   90.00
_cell.angle_gamma   90.00
#
_symmetry.space_group_name_H-M   'P 1'
#
loop_
_entity.id
_entity.type
_entity.pdbx_description
1 polymer ?
#
loop_
_entity_poly.entity_id
_entity_poly.type
_entity_poly.pdbx_seq_one_letter_code
_entity_poly.pdbx_strand_id
1 'polypeptide(L)'
;MDPGNRARHGRVRDYCARSLNVWSQSRSSTDEMKCFIKGKIAQGVDAGTIIELVRDQTIITRDTLVDRKDIHRIKNQYGFSFQQKHEDDAASVDLWVDHFRAQEHNPIIFYKQQGEPDESLRTLGFLLCYQSEFQKHMMLEHVNKVFIDSTQNTTQNEGFMLITVSVLDDLQEYVPVAFAIANRGDVVTVKAFFNAIKAYCGGTDIITN
;
A
#
# COMPACT_ATOMS: atom_id res chain seq x y z
N MET A 1 -52.52 -52.97 -16.20
CA MET A 1 -52.65 -51.50 -16.08
C MET A 1 -53.04 -51.22 -14.65
N ASP A 2 -52.19 -50.53 -13.90
CA ASP A 2 -52.46 -50.11 -12.51
C ASP A 2 -51.84 -48.71 -12.29
N PRO A 3 -52.57 -47.71 -11.73
CA PRO A 3 -52.22 -46.30 -11.79
C PRO A 3 -51.52 -45.85 -10.51
N GLY A 4 -50.19 -45.99 -10.46
CA GLY A 4 -49.38 -45.62 -9.28
C GLY A 4 -48.36 -44.49 -9.46
N ASN A 5 -48.24 -43.88 -10.65
CA ASN A 5 -47.02 -43.11 -10.99
C ASN A 5 -47.18 -41.58 -11.16
N ARG A 6 -48.21 -40.96 -10.58
CA ARG A 6 -48.40 -39.48 -10.60
C ARG A 6 -48.33 -38.86 -9.19
N ALA A 7 -47.21 -39.02 -8.48
CA ALA A 7 -46.99 -38.28 -7.23
C ALA A 7 -45.51 -37.99 -6.90
N ARG A 8 -44.61 -37.97 -7.90
CA ARG A 8 -43.16 -37.79 -7.66
C ARG A 8 -42.47 -36.67 -8.44
N HIS A 9 -43.20 -35.81 -9.15
CA HIS A 9 -42.59 -34.71 -9.90
C HIS A 9 -42.71 -33.32 -9.26
N GLY A 10 -43.40 -33.19 -8.12
CA GLY A 10 -43.59 -31.89 -7.44
C GLY A 10 -42.60 -31.56 -6.31
N ARG A 11 -41.85 -32.53 -5.77
CA ARG A 11 -41.03 -32.32 -4.55
C ARG A 11 -39.52 -32.13 -4.77
N VAL A 12 -39.02 -32.27 -6.00
CA VAL A 12 -37.58 -32.15 -6.28
C VAL A 12 -37.15 -30.71 -6.59
N ARG A 13 -38.05 -29.86 -7.09
CA ARG A 13 -37.71 -28.48 -7.45
C ARG A 13 -37.55 -27.55 -6.23
N ASP A 14 -38.28 -27.78 -5.14
CA ASP A 14 -38.21 -26.91 -3.96
C ASP A 14 -36.97 -27.16 -3.09
N TYR A 15 -36.38 -28.36 -3.15
CA TYR A 15 -35.15 -28.68 -2.41
C TYR A 15 -33.91 -27.99 -2.99
N CYS A 16 -33.88 -27.73 -4.31
CA CYS A 16 -32.76 -27.06 -4.97
C CYS A 16 -32.73 -25.56 -4.69
N ALA A 17 -33.89 -24.90 -4.69
CA ALA A 17 -33.99 -23.46 -4.41
C ALA A 17 -33.70 -23.10 -2.95
N ARG A 18 -34.14 -23.93 -1.98
CA ARG A 18 -33.77 -23.73 -0.56
C ARG A 18 -32.31 -24.04 -0.28
N SER A 19 -31.73 -25.04 -0.95
CA SER A 19 -30.31 -25.36 -0.77
C SER A 19 -29.41 -24.23 -1.27
N LEU A 20 -29.69 -23.62 -2.42
CA LEU A 20 -28.84 -22.55 -2.99
C LEU A 20 -28.72 -21.32 -2.05
N ASN A 21 -29.77 -20.96 -1.31
CA ASN A 21 -29.67 -19.89 -0.31
C ASN A 21 -28.86 -20.29 0.94
N VAL A 22 -28.95 -21.55 1.38
CA VAL A 22 -28.16 -22.08 2.51
C VAL A 22 -26.67 -22.19 2.16
N TRP A 23 -26.33 -22.56 0.91
CA TRP A 23 -24.95 -22.58 0.42
C TRP A 23 -24.35 -21.17 0.24
N SER A 24 -25.17 -20.15 0.00
CA SER A 24 -24.71 -18.74 -0.07
C SER A 24 -24.40 -18.17 1.33
N GLN A 25 -25.23 -18.49 2.33
CA GLN A 25 -25.03 -18.06 3.72
C GLN A 25 -23.90 -18.84 4.39
N SER A 26 -23.69 -20.10 4.00
CA SER A 26 -22.64 -20.93 4.59
C SER A 26 -21.23 -20.51 4.19
N ARG A 27 -21.00 -19.74 3.12
CA ARG A 27 -19.65 -19.38 2.61
C ARG A 27 -19.01 -18.14 3.26
N SER A 28 -19.60 -17.57 4.31
CA SER A 28 -19.01 -16.41 5.00
C SER A 28 -17.82 -16.84 5.86
N SER A 29 -16.61 -16.36 5.53
CA SER A 29 -15.47 -16.37 6.46
C SER A 29 -15.81 -15.63 7.75
N THR A 30 -15.14 -15.95 8.87
CA THR A 30 -15.34 -15.25 10.15
C THR A 30 -15.01 -13.76 10.02
N ASP A 31 -15.69 -12.92 10.80
CA ASP A 31 -15.48 -11.47 10.73
C ASP A 31 -14.08 -11.07 11.23
N GLU A 32 -13.49 -11.85 12.14
CA GLU A 32 -12.10 -11.71 12.57
C GLU A 32 -11.12 -11.95 11.42
N MET A 33 -11.31 -13.03 10.64
CA MET A 33 -10.48 -13.32 9.48
C MET A 33 -10.64 -12.28 8.37
N LYS A 34 -11.87 -11.79 8.14
CA LYS A 34 -12.11 -10.67 7.22
C LYS A 34 -11.37 -9.41 7.68
N CYS A 35 -11.33 -9.12 8.97
CA CYS A 35 -10.56 -8.00 9.53
C CYS A 35 -9.04 -8.19 9.34
N PHE A 36 -8.52 -9.40 9.54
CA PHE A 36 -7.12 -9.73 9.28
C PHE A 36 -6.76 -9.54 7.79
N ILE A 37 -7.54 -10.13 6.88
CA ILE A 37 -7.35 -9.99 5.43
C ILE A 37 -7.46 -8.52 5.02
N LYS A 38 -8.43 -7.77 5.56
CA LYS A 38 -8.59 -6.34 5.33
C LYS A 38 -7.34 -5.56 5.74
N GLY A 39 -6.79 -5.85 6.93
CA GLY A 39 -5.56 -5.22 7.40
C GLY A 39 -4.38 -5.48 6.45
N LYS A 40 -4.25 -6.71 5.94
CA LYS A 40 -3.18 -7.07 5.00
C LYS A 40 -3.36 -6.48 3.60
N ILE A 41 -4.60 -6.40 3.11
CA ILE A 41 -4.91 -5.70 1.86
C ILE A 41 -4.60 -4.20 1.98
N ALA A 42 -4.94 -3.57 3.11
CA ALA A 42 -4.63 -2.16 3.36
C ALA A 42 -3.12 -1.88 3.44
N GLN A 43 -2.34 -2.88 3.83
CA GLN A 43 -0.86 -2.84 3.83
C GLN A 43 -0.25 -3.10 2.46
N GLY A 44 -1.05 -3.35 1.41
CA GLY A 44 -0.56 -3.59 0.05
C GLY A 44 0.08 -4.97 -0.16
N VAL A 45 -0.13 -5.91 0.76
CA VAL A 45 0.39 -7.29 0.63
C VAL A 45 -0.31 -8.00 -0.52
N ASP A 46 0.42 -8.74 -1.34
CA ASP A 46 -0.15 -9.46 -2.46
C ASP A 46 -1.04 -10.63 -2.01
N ALA A 47 -1.99 -11.00 -2.86
CA ALA A 47 -2.95 -12.05 -2.55
C ALA A 47 -2.30 -13.43 -2.35
N GLY A 48 -1.13 -13.70 -2.95
CA GLY A 48 -0.40 -14.95 -2.76
C GLY A 48 0.16 -15.06 -1.35
N THR A 49 0.88 -14.04 -0.90
CA THR A 49 1.42 -13.98 0.47
C THR A 49 0.32 -13.94 1.54
N ILE A 50 -0.82 -13.27 1.28
CA ILE A 50 -1.97 -13.33 2.20
C ILE A 50 -2.48 -14.78 2.34
N ILE A 51 -2.59 -15.51 1.23
CA ILE A 51 -3.04 -16.91 1.25
C ILE A 51 -2.05 -17.79 2.03
N GLU A 52 -0.75 -17.57 1.87
CA GLU A 52 0.28 -18.30 2.62
C GLU A 52 0.21 -18.01 4.12
N LEU A 53 0.10 -16.73 4.52
CA LEU A 53 -0.05 -16.33 5.93
C LEU A 53 -1.31 -16.89 6.59
N VAL A 54 -2.40 -17.01 5.82
CA VAL A 54 -3.64 -17.62 6.29
C VAL A 54 -3.51 -19.15 6.41
N ARG A 55 -2.73 -19.78 5.53
CA ARG A 55 -2.48 -21.23 5.55
C ARG A 55 -1.45 -21.67 6.59
N ASP A 56 -0.56 -20.77 7.02
CA ASP A 56 0.47 -21.03 8.03
C ASP A 56 -0.10 -21.05 9.47
N GLN A 57 -1.39 -20.77 9.64
CA GLN A 57 -2.08 -20.99 10.90
C GLN A 57 -2.25 -22.51 11.14
N THR A 58 -1.68 -22.99 12.25
CA THR A 58 -1.45 -24.42 12.56
C THR A 58 -2.71 -25.29 12.72
N ILE A 59 -3.91 -24.71 12.59
CA ILE A 59 -5.18 -25.43 12.64
C ILE A 59 -5.88 -25.22 11.31
N ILE A 60 -5.98 -26.28 10.50
CA ILE A 60 -6.78 -26.27 9.26
C ILE A 60 -8.24 -26.05 9.66
N THR A 61 -8.70 -24.82 9.54
CA THR A 61 -10.10 -24.42 9.76
C THR A 61 -10.68 -23.93 8.44
N ARG A 62 -12.00 -23.71 8.40
CA ARG A 62 -12.65 -23.16 7.19
C ARG A 62 -12.05 -21.83 6.75
N ASP A 63 -11.52 -21.05 7.70
CA ASP A 63 -10.84 -19.79 7.47
C ASP A 63 -9.43 -19.94 6.87
N THR A 64 -8.83 -21.14 6.87
CA THR A 64 -7.54 -21.40 6.19
C THR A 64 -7.71 -21.76 4.70
N LEU A 65 -8.95 -21.89 4.22
CA LEU A 65 -9.30 -22.22 2.83
C LEU A 65 -9.62 -20.98 1.97
N VAL A 66 -9.06 -19.82 2.33
CA VAL A 66 -9.21 -18.58 1.56
C VAL A 66 -8.59 -18.77 0.18
N ASP A 67 -9.35 -18.44 -0.86
CA ASP A 67 -8.88 -18.42 -2.24
C ASP A 67 -8.78 -16.99 -2.80
N ARG A 68 -8.19 -16.87 -3.99
CA ARG A 68 -8.03 -15.57 -4.66
C ARG A 68 -9.37 -14.88 -4.95
N LYS A 69 -10.44 -15.64 -5.17
CA LYS A 69 -11.77 -15.09 -5.45
C LYS A 69 -12.38 -14.49 -4.19
N ASP A 70 -12.16 -15.10 -3.03
CA ASP A 70 -12.61 -14.56 -1.74
C ASP A 70 -11.92 -13.23 -1.43
N ILE A 71 -10.60 -13.14 -1.65
CA ILE A 71 -9.85 -11.88 -1.51
C ILE A 71 -10.38 -10.81 -2.46
N HIS A 72 -10.61 -11.16 -3.74
CA HIS A 72 -11.20 -10.23 -4.71
C HIS A 72 -12.61 -9.77 -4.32
N ARG A 73 -13.43 -10.67 -3.77
CA ARG A 73 -14.78 -10.34 -3.31
C ARG A 73 -14.75 -9.39 -2.13
N ILE A 74 -13.88 -9.64 -1.15
CA ILE A 74 -13.66 -8.76 0.01
C ILE A 74 -13.18 -7.39 -0.47
N LYS A 75 -12.19 -7.35 -1.36
CA LYS A 75 -11.67 -6.12 -1.96
C LYS A 75 -12.78 -5.27 -2.59
N ASN A 76 -13.62 -5.90 -3.41
CA ASN A 76 -14.73 -5.24 -4.10
C ASN A 76 -15.87 -4.84 -3.14
N GLN A 77 -16.16 -5.64 -2.12
CA GLN A 77 -17.21 -5.37 -1.13
C GLN A 77 -16.92 -4.14 -0.27
N TYR A 78 -15.64 -3.89 0.04
CA TYR A 78 -15.23 -2.80 0.93
C TYR A 78 -14.67 -1.57 0.19
N GLY A 79 -14.81 -1.50 -1.13
CA GLY A 79 -14.41 -0.33 -1.92
C GLY A 79 -12.89 -0.10 -1.97
N PHE A 80 -12.08 -1.13 -1.69
CA PHE A 80 -10.62 -1.03 -1.82
C PHE A 80 -10.23 -1.06 -3.30
N SER A 81 -10.26 0.11 -3.94
CA SER A 81 -9.69 0.31 -5.28
C SER A 81 -8.17 0.46 -5.23
N PHE A 82 -7.46 -0.37 -4.44
CA PHE A 82 -6.01 -0.42 -4.58
C PHE A 82 -5.74 -1.05 -5.95
N GLN A 83 -5.33 -0.24 -6.92
CA GLN A 83 -5.00 -0.70 -8.26
C GLN A 83 -4.01 -1.85 -8.09
N GLN A 84 -4.38 -2.99 -8.68
CA GLN A 84 -3.54 -4.18 -8.67
C GLN A 84 -2.17 -3.75 -9.20
N LYS A 85 -1.09 -4.08 -8.47
CA LYS A 85 0.30 -3.86 -8.90
C LYS A 85 0.37 -4.23 -10.38
N HIS A 86 0.61 -3.26 -11.27
CA HIS A 86 0.89 -3.57 -12.66
C HIS A 86 2.12 -4.47 -12.68
N GLU A 87 2.22 -5.36 -13.68
CA GLU A 87 3.44 -6.17 -13.86
C GLU A 87 4.69 -5.29 -14.03
N ASP A 88 4.48 -4.04 -14.46
CA ASP A 88 5.47 -2.97 -14.44
C ASP A 88 5.35 -2.13 -13.16
N ASP A 89 6.39 -2.22 -12.33
CA ASP A 89 6.52 -1.44 -11.09
C ASP A 89 6.53 0.07 -11.38
N ALA A 90 7.08 0.53 -12.53
CA ALA A 90 7.16 1.96 -12.85
C ALA A 90 5.76 2.56 -13.08
N ALA A 91 4.94 1.90 -13.89
CA ALA A 91 3.54 2.30 -14.12
C ALA A 91 2.70 2.30 -12.82
N SER A 92 3.00 1.37 -11.90
CA SER A 92 2.34 1.33 -10.59
C SER A 92 2.69 2.55 -9.74
N VAL A 93 3.95 3.00 -9.77
CA VAL A 93 4.39 4.20 -9.05
C VAL A 93 3.77 5.45 -9.66
N ASP A 94 3.66 5.56 -10.98
CA ASP A 94 2.99 6.71 -11.63
C ASP A 94 1.55 6.86 -11.16
N LEU A 95 0.77 5.77 -11.21
CA LEU A 95 -0.63 5.79 -10.78
C LEU A 95 -0.77 6.21 -9.32
N TRP A 96 0.18 5.78 -8.48
CA TRP A 96 0.22 6.15 -7.06
C TRP A 96 0.56 7.63 -6.89
N VAL A 97 1.55 8.13 -7.62
CA VAL A 97 1.94 9.56 -7.59
C VAL A 97 0.79 10.44 -8.08
N ASP A 98 0.13 10.07 -9.18
CA ASP A 98 -1.00 10.82 -9.73
C ASP A 98 -2.19 10.81 -8.75
N HIS A 99 -2.44 9.68 -8.09
CA HIS A 99 -3.45 9.60 -7.05
C HIS A 99 -3.17 10.59 -5.91
N PHE A 100 -1.93 10.67 -5.42
CA PHE A 100 -1.56 11.60 -4.35
C PHE A 100 -1.55 13.06 -4.78
N ARG A 101 -1.13 13.35 -6.01
CA ARG A 101 -1.17 14.71 -6.58
C ARG A 101 -2.60 15.25 -6.73
N ALA A 102 -3.59 14.38 -6.88
CA ALA A 102 -4.99 14.75 -6.97
C ALA A 102 -5.66 15.02 -5.60
N GLN A 103 -5.00 14.71 -4.48
CA GLN A 103 -5.52 14.98 -3.15
C GLN A 103 -5.36 16.46 -2.78
N GLU A 104 -6.22 16.96 -1.87
CA GLU A 104 -6.17 18.35 -1.38
C GLU A 104 -4.79 18.70 -0.79
N HIS A 105 -4.23 17.76 -0.03
CA HIS A 105 -2.87 17.85 0.49
C HIS A 105 -1.99 16.86 -0.27
N ASN A 106 -1.31 17.33 -1.33
CA ASN A 106 -0.38 16.51 -2.10
C ASN A 106 0.92 16.27 -1.30
N PRO A 107 1.19 15.04 -0.83
CA PRO A 107 2.41 14.73 -0.11
C PRO A 107 3.63 14.48 -1.03
N ILE A 108 3.45 14.41 -2.35
CA ILE A 108 4.56 14.20 -3.28
C ILE A 108 5.25 15.53 -3.54
N ILE A 109 6.41 15.71 -2.90
CA ILE A 109 7.19 16.96 -2.98
C ILE A 109 8.18 16.97 -4.14
N PHE A 110 8.58 15.78 -4.61
CA PHE A 110 9.39 15.61 -5.81
C PHE A 110 9.16 14.20 -6.37
N TYR A 111 9.09 14.08 -7.69
CA TYR A 111 9.03 12.79 -8.34
C TYR A 111 9.70 12.84 -9.70
N LYS A 112 10.57 11.87 -9.95
CA LYS A 112 11.23 11.63 -11.23
C LYS A 112 11.36 10.13 -11.49
N GLN A 113 10.95 9.71 -12.69
CA GLN A 113 11.17 8.36 -13.17
C GLN A 113 12.56 8.13 -13.80
N GLN A 114 12.92 6.85 -13.91
CA GLN A 114 14.05 6.43 -14.75
C GLN A 114 13.70 6.67 -16.22
N GLY A 115 14.66 7.12 -17.02
CA GLY A 115 14.45 7.42 -18.43
C GLY A 115 14.01 8.86 -18.70
N GLU A 116 13.45 9.56 -17.72
CA GLU A 116 13.10 10.97 -17.86
C GLU A 116 14.34 11.87 -17.70
N PRO A 117 14.55 12.85 -18.60
CA PRO A 117 15.60 13.84 -18.44
C PRO A 117 15.26 14.80 -17.30
N ASP A 118 16.24 15.05 -16.43
CA ASP A 118 16.21 16.11 -15.41
C ASP A 118 17.59 16.76 -15.38
N GLU A 119 17.62 18.09 -15.22
CA GLU A 119 18.87 18.86 -15.22
C GLU A 119 19.84 18.41 -14.11
N SER A 120 19.31 17.91 -12.99
CA SER A 120 20.09 17.50 -11.83
C SER A 120 20.31 15.98 -11.77
N LEU A 121 19.28 15.16 -11.93
CA LEU A 121 19.32 13.74 -11.54
C LEU A 121 19.82 12.77 -12.62
N ARG A 122 20.21 13.26 -13.82
CA ARG A 122 20.56 12.44 -14.99
C ARG A 122 19.41 11.51 -15.43
N THR A 123 19.47 11.01 -16.66
CA THR A 123 18.40 10.20 -17.24
C THR A 123 18.09 8.92 -16.45
N LEU A 124 19.11 8.25 -15.87
CA LEU A 124 18.94 6.97 -15.16
C LEU A 124 18.50 7.11 -13.67
N GLY A 125 18.46 8.32 -13.13
CA GLY A 125 18.10 8.54 -11.72
C GLY A 125 16.60 8.35 -11.48
N PHE A 126 16.24 7.59 -10.45
CA PHE A 126 14.91 7.55 -9.86
C PHE A 126 14.92 8.28 -8.53
N LEU A 127 13.95 9.16 -8.31
CA LEU A 127 13.75 9.80 -7.01
C LEU A 127 12.27 10.06 -6.78
N LEU A 128 11.73 9.51 -5.70
CA LEU A 128 10.40 9.81 -5.20
C LEU A 128 10.52 10.36 -3.78
N CYS A 129 10.14 11.62 -3.59
CA CYS A 129 10.15 12.29 -2.29
C CYS A 129 8.74 12.51 -1.78
N TYR A 130 8.54 12.19 -0.51
CA TYR A 130 7.26 12.23 0.17
C TYR A 130 7.37 13.02 1.48
N GLN A 131 6.42 13.92 1.71
CA GLN A 131 6.22 14.64 2.96
C GLN A 131 4.74 15.00 3.12
N SER A 132 4.07 14.34 4.07
CA SER A 132 2.68 14.67 4.41
C SER A 132 2.57 16.05 5.08
N GLU A 133 1.34 16.55 5.20
CA GLU A 133 1.08 17.82 5.90
C GLU A 133 1.54 17.78 7.36
N PHE A 134 1.24 16.70 8.08
CA PHE A 134 1.74 16.47 9.44
C PHE A 134 3.26 16.52 9.48
N GLN A 135 3.92 15.83 8.56
CA GLN A 135 5.38 15.79 8.50
C GLN A 135 5.99 17.16 8.20
N LYS A 136 5.34 17.97 7.36
CA LYS A 136 5.72 19.37 7.14
C LYS A 136 5.54 20.22 8.40
N HIS A 137 4.44 20.05 9.12
CA HIS A 137 4.20 20.76 10.38
C HIS A 137 5.27 20.43 11.42
N MET A 138 5.52 19.14 11.66
CA MET A 138 6.57 18.67 12.56
C MET A 138 7.96 19.17 12.15
N MET A 139 8.25 19.17 10.85
CA MET A 139 9.50 19.73 10.34
C MET A 139 9.62 21.20 10.74
N LEU A 140 8.61 22.02 10.46
CA LEU A 140 8.64 23.47 10.74
C LEU A 140 8.73 23.79 12.23
N GLU A 141 8.10 22.98 13.08
CA GLU A 141 8.08 23.19 14.54
C GLU A 141 9.40 22.77 15.21
N HIS A 142 10.03 21.69 14.75
CA HIS A 142 11.15 21.06 15.45
C HIS A 142 12.48 21.02 14.67
N VAL A 143 12.66 21.89 13.67
CA VAL A 143 13.79 21.78 12.74
C VAL A 143 15.18 22.03 13.31
N ASN A 144 15.27 22.44 14.58
CA ASN A 144 16.52 22.80 15.24
C ASN A 144 17.61 21.73 15.11
N LYS A 145 17.22 20.45 15.07
CA LYS A 145 18.11 19.32 14.81
C LYS A 145 17.43 18.32 13.91
N VAL A 146 18.11 18.00 12.81
CA VAL A 146 17.64 17.03 11.82
C VAL A 146 18.56 15.83 11.81
N PHE A 147 17.96 14.64 11.80
CA PHE A 147 18.63 13.35 11.72
C PHE A 147 18.33 12.73 10.37
N ILE A 148 19.35 12.17 9.72
CA ILE A 148 19.22 11.56 8.40
C ILE A 148 19.72 10.14 8.52
N ASP A 149 18.88 9.20 8.09
CA ASP A 149 19.24 7.79 7.99
C ASP A 149 18.95 7.26 6.60
N SER A 150 19.75 6.31 6.13
CA SER A 150 19.53 5.64 4.85
C SER A 150 19.52 4.13 5.07
N THR A 151 18.41 3.50 4.72
CA THR A 151 18.31 2.04 4.71
C THR A 151 18.45 1.54 3.27
N GLN A 152 19.34 0.58 3.06
CA GLN A 152 19.52 -0.10 1.77
C GLN A 152 18.94 -1.52 1.85
N ASN A 153 18.36 -2.01 0.75
CA ASN A 153 18.00 -3.42 0.56
C ASN A 153 17.01 -4.03 1.57
N THR A 154 15.99 -3.28 2.00
CA THR A 154 14.93 -3.78 2.90
C THR A 154 13.76 -4.48 2.17
N THR A 155 13.80 -4.53 0.82
CA THR A 155 12.75 -5.14 -0.03
C THR A 155 13.36 -6.01 -1.12
N GLN A 156 12.54 -6.86 -1.76
CA GLN A 156 12.94 -7.75 -2.87
C GLN A 156 13.49 -7.01 -4.11
N ASN A 157 13.32 -5.69 -4.19
CA ASN A 157 13.84 -4.86 -5.28
C ASN A 157 15.28 -4.43 -4.96
N GLU A 158 16.24 -5.25 -5.39
CA GLU A 158 17.67 -4.93 -5.33
C GLU A 158 17.95 -3.61 -6.06
N GLY A 159 18.59 -2.65 -5.38
CA GLY A 159 19.06 -1.40 -5.99
C GLY A 159 18.31 -0.12 -5.61
N PHE A 160 17.35 -0.17 -4.68
CA PHE A 160 16.71 1.02 -4.10
C PHE A 160 17.06 1.20 -2.62
N MET A 161 17.06 2.45 -2.18
CA MET A 161 17.26 2.86 -0.79
C MET A 161 16.16 3.82 -0.34
N LEU A 162 15.85 3.77 0.95
CA LEU A 162 14.98 4.71 1.62
C LEU A 162 15.83 5.64 2.48
N ILE A 163 15.84 6.92 2.12
CA ILE A 163 16.43 8.00 2.91
C ILE A 163 15.31 8.59 3.77
N THR A 164 15.52 8.64 5.08
CA THR A 164 14.57 9.21 6.04
C THR A 164 15.18 10.43 6.70
N VAL A 165 14.39 11.51 6.76
CA VAL A 165 14.70 12.70 7.54
C VAL A 165 13.80 12.69 8.76
N SER A 166 14.38 12.88 9.95
CA SER A 166 13.66 12.88 11.22
C SER A 166 14.04 14.10 12.07
N VAL A 167 13.13 14.54 12.91
CA VAL A 167 13.36 15.55 13.96
C VAL A 167 13.10 14.94 15.34
N LEU A 168 13.51 15.63 16.40
CA LEU A 168 13.10 15.30 17.77
C LEU A 168 11.93 16.19 18.15
N ASP A 169 10.86 15.59 18.64
CA ASP A 169 9.75 16.34 19.24
C ASP A 169 10.08 16.81 20.66
N ASP A 170 9.10 17.42 21.33
CA ASP A 170 9.23 17.90 22.71
C ASP A 170 9.49 16.77 23.72
N LEU A 171 9.13 15.53 23.39
CA LEU A 171 9.35 14.34 24.21
C LEU A 171 10.69 13.65 23.92
N GLN A 172 11.50 14.22 23.04
CA GLN A 172 12.76 13.63 22.55
C GLN A 172 12.55 12.31 21.82
N GLU A 173 11.41 12.14 21.15
CA GLU A 173 11.14 11.01 20.27
C GLU A 173 11.45 11.38 18.82
N TYR A 174 12.00 10.41 18.07
CA TYR A 174 12.28 10.61 16.65
C TYR A 174 10.99 10.57 15.83
N VAL A 175 10.69 11.67 15.16
CA VAL A 175 9.55 11.77 14.25
C VAL A 175 10.06 11.86 12.82
N PRO A 176 9.74 10.88 11.94
CA PRO A 176 10.08 10.95 10.53
C PRO A 176 9.27 12.05 9.82
N VAL A 177 9.97 13.03 9.26
CA VAL A 177 9.40 14.24 8.65
C VAL A 177 9.57 14.34 7.14
N ALA A 178 10.35 13.45 6.52
CA ALA A 178 10.34 13.29 5.07
C ALA A 178 10.96 11.94 4.67
N PHE A 179 10.55 11.43 3.53
CA PHE A 179 11.08 10.20 2.95
C PHE A 179 11.53 10.43 1.51
N ALA A 180 12.59 9.76 1.09
CA ALA A 180 12.97 9.64 -0.30
C ALA A 180 13.30 8.19 -0.66
N ILE A 181 12.66 7.69 -1.70
CA ILE A 181 13.00 6.41 -2.34
C ILE A 181 13.85 6.74 -3.57
N ALA A 182 15.06 6.19 -3.61
CA ALA A 182 16.02 6.48 -4.66
C ALA A 182 16.77 5.22 -5.11
N ASN A 183 17.17 5.18 -6.38
CA ASN A 183 18.09 4.14 -6.88
C ASN A 183 19.57 4.54 -6.77
N ARG A 184 19.85 5.73 -6.22
CA ARG A 184 21.20 6.29 -6.04
C ARG A 184 21.25 7.07 -4.73
N GLY A 185 22.36 6.96 -4.02
CA GLY A 185 22.63 7.68 -2.77
C GLY A 185 23.71 8.75 -2.92
N ASP A 186 23.88 9.30 -4.12
CA ASP A 186 24.92 10.30 -4.36
C ASP A 186 24.52 11.69 -3.87
N VAL A 187 25.52 12.58 -3.78
CA VAL A 187 25.33 13.96 -3.32
C VAL A 187 24.28 14.71 -4.13
N VAL A 188 24.12 14.37 -5.41
CA VAL A 188 23.14 15.02 -6.30
C VAL A 188 21.72 14.62 -5.89
N THR A 189 21.48 13.33 -5.65
CA THR A 189 20.18 12.80 -5.22
C THR A 189 19.78 13.35 -3.86
N VAL A 190 20.72 13.36 -2.91
CA VAL A 190 20.48 13.90 -1.57
C VAL A 190 20.21 15.41 -1.60
N LYS A 191 20.93 16.17 -2.43
CA LYS A 191 20.66 17.60 -2.64
C LYS A 191 19.29 17.86 -3.25
N ALA A 192 18.89 17.08 -4.26
CA ALA A 192 17.56 17.19 -4.86
C ALA A 192 16.47 16.96 -3.81
N PHE A 193 16.65 15.95 -2.94
CA PHE A 193 15.72 15.68 -1.84
C PHE A 193 15.62 16.85 -0.85
N PHE A 194 16.74 17.38 -0.36
CA PHE A 194 16.69 18.52 0.57
C PHE A 194 16.15 19.79 -0.06
N ASN A 195 16.44 20.04 -1.34
CA ASN A 195 15.85 21.16 -2.07
C ASN A 195 14.34 21.02 -2.19
N ALA A 196 13.84 19.81 -2.43
CA ALA A 196 12.40 19.53 -2.47
C ALA A 196 11.73 19.81 -1.11
N ILE A 197 12.34 19.36 0.00
CA ILE A 197 11.86 19.64 1.36
C ILE A 197 11.84 21.16 1.62
N LYS A 198 12.94 21.85 1.30
CA LYS A 198 13.04 23.31 1.49
C LYS A 198 11.97 24.05 0.69
N ALA A 199 11.76 23.70 -0.58
CA ALA A 199 10.75 24.30 -1.42
C ALA A 199 9.33 24.05 -0.86
N TYR A 200 9.04 22.82 -0.44
CA TYR A 200 7.73 22.45 0.11
C TYR A 200 7.43 23.12 1.46
N CYS A 201 8.46 23.35 2.28
CA CYS A 201 8.37 24.05 3.56
C CYS A 201 8.36 25.58 3.45
N GLY A 202 8.36 26.15 2.24
CA GLY A 202 8.24 27.60 2.03
C GLY A 202 9.56 28.36 1.87
N GLY A 203 10.66 27.67 1.56
CA GLY A 203 11.93 28.30 1.14
C GLY A 203 12.80 28.88 2.25
N THR A 204 12.40 28.76 3.51
CA THR A 204 13.20 29.21 4.67
C THR A 204 14.53 28.46 4.74
N ASP A 205 15.58 29.15 5.17
CA ASP A 205 16.93 28.61 5.38
C ASP A 205 16.96 27.63 6.55
N ILE A 206 16.35 26.48 6.32
CA ILE A 206 16.13 25.41 7.29
C ILE A 206 17.44 24.62 7.56
N ILE A 207 18.46 24.81 6.73
CA ILE A 207 19.73 24.05 6.78
C ILE A 207 20.92 25.02 6.65
N THR A 208 21.03 26.01 7.53
CA THR A 208 22.28 26.73 7.75
C THR A 208 22.39 27.17 9.21
N ASN A 209 23.00 26.32 10.03
CA ASN A 209 24.07 26.66 10.99
C ASN A 209 24.67 25.38 11.59
#